data_AF-A0AA90QTP6-F1
#
_entry.id   AF-A0AA90QTP6-F1
#
_cell.length_a   1.000
_cell.length_b   1.000
_cell.length_c   1.000
_cell.angle_alpha   90.00
_cell.angle_beta   90.00
_cell.angle_gamma   90.00
#
_symmetry.space_group_name_H-M   'P 1'
#
loop_
_entity.id
_entity.type
_entity.pdbx_description
1 polymer ?
#
loop_
_entity_poly.entity_id
_entity_poly.type
_entity_poly.pdbx_seq_one_letter_code
_entity_poly.pdbx_strand_id
1 'polypeptide(L)'
;MIVEELYQECFHYDESSLAHCIYHLLEVQKISLKDDISKIDLNQVDHQKVAKLIQHNYLGIHKMGIYSLKMSQKDFVFIFARSGQEAIDFYTKTFHQTPLNCH
;
A
#
# COMPACT_ATOMS: atom_id res chain seq x y z
N MET A 1 17.28 -10.39 13.08
CA MET A 1 16.30 -9.29 12.88
C MET A 1 15.08 -9.68 13.68
N ILE A 2 14.51 -8.75 14.44
CA ILE A 2 13.27 -9.03 15.19
C ILE A 2 12.04 -8.69 14.35
N VAL A 3 10.88 -9.26 14.70
CA VAL A 3 9.61 -9.02 14.02
C VAL A 3 9.28 -7.53 13.92
N GLU A 4 9.57 -6.74 14.95
CA GLU A 4 9.36 -5.29 14.96
C GLU A 4 10.12 -4.58 13.83
N GLU A 5 11.39 -4.93 13.61
CA GLU A 5 12.23 -4.33 12.57
C GLU A 5 11.65 -4.63 11.19
N LEU A 6 11.35 -5.91 10.91
CA LEU A 6 10.74 -6.33 9.65
C LEU A 6 9.37 -5.66 9.44
N TYR A 7 8.58 -5.54 10.50
CA TYR A 7 7.25 -4.93 10.40
C TYR A 7 7.35 -3.46 10.03
N GLN A 8 8.30 -2.70 10.61
CA GLN A 8 8.58 -1.31 10.23
C GLN A 8 9.08 -1.20 8.77
N GLU A 9 9.94 -2.11 8.32
CA GLU A 9 10.38 -2.14 6.92
C GLU A 9 9.20 -2.33 5.95
N CYS A 10 8.18 -3.11 6.33
CA CYS A 10 7.00 -3.27 5.47
C CYS A 10 6.28 -1.94 5.23
N PHE A 11 6.22 -1.05 6.22
CA PHE A 11 5.66 0.30 6.03
C PHE A 11 6.58 1.21 5.23
N HIS A 12 7.91 1.06 5.40
CA HIS A 12 8.88 1.87 4.67
C HIS A 12 8.88 1.58 3.16
N TYR A 13 8.65 0.31 2.80
CA TYR A 13 8.67 -0.17 1.41
C TYR A 13 7.27 -0.42 0.82
N ASP A 14 6.20 0.01 1.49
CA ASP A 14 4.81 -0.20 1.07
C ASP A 14 4.44 -1.69 0.81
N GLU A 15 5.07 -2.63 1.53
CA GLU A 15 4.85 -4.08 1.45
C GLU A 15 3.58 -4.49 2.21
N SER A 16 2.43 -4.07 1.66
CA SER A 16 1.11 -4.23 2.27
C SER A 16 0.78 -5.69 2.63
N SER A 17 1.04 -6.63 1.73
CA SER A 17 0.70 -8.04 1.96
C SER A 17 1.42 -8.62 3.18
N LEU A 18 2.72 -8.36 3.29
CA LEU A 18 3.52 -8.88 4.40
C LEU A 18 3.16 -8.18 5.71
N ALA A 19 2.96 -6.86 5.69
CA ALA A 19 2.51 -6.11 6.87
C ALA A 19 1.19 -6.68 7.43
N HIS A 20 0.19 -6.94 6.57
CA HIS A 20 -1.09 -7.47 7.02
C HIS A 20 -0.99 -8.92 7.53
N CYS A 21 -0.10 -9.74 6.96
CA CYS A 21 0.19 -11.08 7.49
C CYS A 21 0.83 -11.01 8.89
N ILE A 22 1.84 -10.16 9.08
CA ILE A 22 2.52 -9.97 10.36
C ILE A 22 1.52 -9.43 11.41
N TYR A 23 0.73 -8.43 11.04
CA TYR A 23 -0.35 -7.90 11.89
C TYR A 23 -1.30 -9.00 12.36
N HIS A 24 -1.76 -9.85 11.44
CA HIS A 24 -2.66 -10.95 11.79
C HIS A 24 -2.01 -11.93 12.77
N LEU A 25 -0.75 -12.34 12.53
CA LEU A 25 -0.03 -13.24 13.44
C LEU A 25 0.21 -12.63 14.83
N LEU A 26 0.44 -11.32 14.91
CA LEU A 26 0.53 -10.57 16.17
C LEU A 26 -0.83 -10.53 16.89
N GLU A 27 -1.92 -10.24 16.15
CA GLU A 27 -3.29 -10.16 16.69
C GLU A 27 -3.75 -11.49 17.29
N VAL A 28 -3.45 -12.61 16.63
CA VAL A 28 -3.74 -13.96 17.14
C VAL A 28 -2.66 -14.52 18.08
N GLN A 29 -1.70 -13.68 18.50
CA GLN A 29 -0.64 -13.99 19.46
C GLN A 29 0.23 -15.20 19.06
N LYS A 30 0.41 -15.44 17.76
CA LYS A 30 1.30 -16.49 17.24
C LYS A 30 2.77 -16.07 17.27
N ILE A 31 3.02 -14.78 17.19
CA ILE A 31 4.34 -14.15 17.32
C ILE A 31 4.23 -12.91 18.20
N SER A 32 5.38 -12.42 18.68
CA SER A 32 5.56 -11.14 19.38
C SER A 32 6.50 -10.24 18.61
N LEU A 33 6.40 -8.93 18.80
CA LEU A 33 7.29 -7.93 18.19
C LEU A 33 8.78 -8.16 18.53
N LYS A 34 9.06 -8.75 19.70
CA LYS A 34 10.43 -9.03 20.16
C LYS A 34 10.95 -10.41 19.74
N ASP A 35 10.12 -11.21 19.07
CA ASP A 35 10.57 -12.49 18.53
C ASP A 35 11.53 -12.28 17.36
N ASP A 36 12.39 -13.27 17.14
CA ASP A 36 13.17 -13.35 15.90
C ASP A 36 12.25 -13.67 14.72
N ILE A 37 12.57 -13.12 13.54
CA ILE A 37 11.78 -13.32 12.31
C ILE A 37 11.63 -14.79 11.91
N SER A 38 12.52 -15.69 12.34
CA SER A 38 12.42 -17.13 12.11
C SER A 38 11.16 -17.76 12.70
N LYS A 39 10.49 -17.10 13.66
CA LYS A 39 9.19 -17.56 14.19
C LYS A 39 8.00 -17.23 13.30
N ILE A 40 8.18 -16.42 12.26
CA ILE A 40 7.11 -16.09 11.32
C ILE A 40 6.85 -17.31 10.44
N ASP A 41 5.72 -17.96 10.69
CA ASP A 41 5.21 -19.04 9.84
C ASP A 41 3.95 -18.56 9.11
N LEU A 42 4.12 -18.23 7.83
CA LEU A 42 3.04 -17.73 6.98
C LEU A 42 1.95 -18.78 6.73
N ASN A 43 2.19 -20.06 6.99
CA ASN A 43 1.15 -21.10 6.88
C ASN A 43 0.10 -21.01 7.99
N GLN A 44 0.39 -20.31 9.09
CA GLN A 44 -0.55 -20.07 10.18
C GLN A 44 -1.44 -18.84 9.94
N VAL A 45 -1.26 -18.15 8.81
CA VAL A 45 -2.04 -16.96 8.45
C VAL A 45 -3.41 -17.37 7.90
N ASP A 46 -4.47 -16.80 8.45
CA ASP A 46 -5.78 -16.81 7.79
C ASP A 46 -5.76 -15.84 6.59
N HIS A 47 -5.49 -16.39 5.41
CA HIS A 47 -5.44 -15.61 4.17
C HIS A 47 -6.77 -14.95 3.80
N GLN A 48 -7.92 -15.50 4.22
CA GLN A 48 -9.22 -14.87 3.97
C GLN A 48 -9.39 -13.61 4.82
N LYS A 49 -8.98 -13.67 6.09
CA LYS A 49 -8.99 -12.51 6.99
C LYS A 49 -8.02 -11.44 6.51
N VAL A 50 -6.79 -11.82 6.13
CA VAL A 50 -5.79 -10.89 5.60
C VAL A 50 -6.27 -10.21 4.32
N ALA A 51 -6.87 -10.95 3.38
CA ALA A 51 -7.42 -10.36 2.16
C ALA A 51 -8.46 -9.27 2.46
N LYS A 52 -9.33 -9.49 3.45
CA LYS A 52 -10.29 -8.46 3.90
C LYS A 52 -9.58 -7.25 4.50
N LEU A 53 -8.56 -7.44 5.33
CA LEU A 53 -7.81 -6.33 5.92
C LEU A 53 -7.12 -5.47 4.85
N ILE A 54 -6.51 -6.11 3.86
CA ILE A 54 -5.89 -5.42 2.72
C ILE A 54 -6.94 -4.66 1.91
N GLN A 55 -8.09 -5.29 1.62
CA GLN A 55 -9.18 -4.65 0.87
C GLN A 55 -9.69 -3.38 1.54
N HIS A 56 -9.78 -3.37 2.87
CA HIS A 56 -10.21 -2.20 3.64
C HIS A 56 -9.05 -1.27 4.00
N ASN A 57 -7.84 -1.56 3.51
CA ASN A 57 -6.61 -0.84 3.82
C ASN A 57 -6.44 -0.58 5.33
N TYR A 58 -6.63 -1.62 6.14
CA TYR A 58 -6.71 -1.49 7.60
C TYR A 58 -5.43 -0.86 8.21
N LEU A 59 -4.26 -1.17 7.64
CA LEU A 59 -2.98 -0.62 8.08
C LEU A 59 -2.62 0.73 7.42
N GLY A 60 -3.47 1.27 6.55
CA GLY A 60 -3.23 2.55 5.88
C GLY A 60 -2.04 2.54 4.92
N ILE A 61 -1.59 1.37 4.45
CA ILE A 61 -0.47 1.23 3.53
C ILE A 61 -0.96 1.51 2.11
N HIS A 62 -0.70 2.73 1.66
CA HIS A 62 -1.06 3.17 0.33
C HIS A 62 0.09 2.95 -0.63
N LYS A 63 -0.06 1.96 -1.52
CA LYS A 63 0.86 1.82 -2.64
C LYS A 63 0.85 3.09 -3.48
N MET A 64 1.98 3.79 -3.53
CA MET A 64 2.17 4.89 -4.46
C MET A 64 2.24 4.32 -5.88
N GLY A 65 1.33 4.78 -6.73
CA GLY A 65 1.30 4.46 -8.17
C GLY A 65 1.81 5.62 -9.00
N ILE A 66 2.29 5.32 -10.21
CA ILE A 66 2.52 6.32 -11.25
C ILE A 66 1.28 6.35 -12.15
N TYR A 67 0.63 7.50 -12.22
CA TYR A 67 -0.53 7.74 -13.06
C TYR A 67 -0.14 8.61 -14.25
N SER A 68 -0.48 8.16 -15.46
CA SER A 68 -0.27 8.93 -16.69
C SER A 68 -1.53 9.73 -17.02
N LEU A 69 -1.44 11.05 -16.93
CA LEU A 69 -2.53 11.97 -17.24
C LEU A 69 -2.22 12.73 -18.53
N LYS A 70 -3.19 12.76 -19.43
CA LYS A 70 -3.01 13.29 -20.78
C LYS A 70 -3.31 14.78 -20.81
N MET A 71 -2.31 15.60 -21.16
CA MET A 71 -2.47 17.05 -21.31
C MET A 71 -2.99 17.44 -22.70
N SER A 72 -2.46 16.77 -23.73
CA SER A 72 -2.75 17.05 -25.14
C SER A 72 -2.76 15.74 -25.93
N GLN A 73 -2.95 15.77 -27.25
CA GLN A 73 -2.84 14.56 -28.06
C GLN A 73 -1.47 13.87 -27.95
N LYS A 74 -0.40 14.63 -27.69
CA LYS A 74 1.00 14.13 -27.68
C LYS A 74 1.67 14.20 -26.31
N ASP A 75 1.14 14.99 -25.38
CA ASP A 75 1.81 15.29 -24.11
C ASP A 75 1.12 14.59 -22.92
N PHE A 76 1.95 14.03 -22.05
CA PHE A 76 1.55 13.34 -20.83
C PHE A 76 2.33 13.86 -19.63
N VAL A 77 1.69 13.87 -18.47
CA VAL A 77 2.33 14.07 -17.17
C VAL A 77 2.22 12.76 -16.38
N PHE A 78 3.32 12.37 -15.75
CA PHE A 78 3.38 11.21 -14.87
C PHE A 78 3.38 11.71 -13.42
N ILE A 79 2.37 11.32 -12.64
CA ILE A 79 2.16 11.77 -11.27
C ILE A 79 2.25 10.58 -10.33
N PHE A 80 3.06 10.72 -9.28
CA PHE A 80 3.04 9.80 -8.15
C PHE A 80 1.87 10.15 -7.23
N ALA A 81 0.95 9.20 -7.01
CA ALA A 81 -0.21 9.39 -6.14
C ALA A 81 -0.66 8.06 -5.52
N ARG A 82 -1.49 8.13 -4.48
CA ARG A 82 -2.09 6.96 -3.81
C ARG A 82 -3.31 6.43 -4.57
N SER A 83 -3.93 7.25 -5.41
CA SER A 83 -5.09 6.87 -6.22
C SER A 83 -5.14 7.67 -7.51
N GLY A 84 -5.93 7.19 -8.48
CA GLY A 84 -6.19 7.94 -9.72
C GLY A 84 -6.89 9.26 -9.44
N GLN A 85 -7.81 9.31 -8.48
CA GLN A 85 -8.51 10.54 -8.10
C GLN A 85 -7.54 11.58 -7.53
N GLU A 86 -6.63 11.17 -6.64
CA GLU A 86 -5.61 12.08 -6.10
C GLU A 86 -4.70 12.63 -7.21
N ALA A 87 -4.32 11.80 -8.18
CA ALA A 87 -3.56 12.26 -9.33
C ALA A 87 -4.32 13.30 -10.17
N ILE A 88 -5.62 13.08 -10.40
CA ILE A 88 -6.52 14.01 -11.13
C ILE A 88 -6.69 15.32 -10.35
N ASP A 89 -6.90 15.25 -9.03
CA ASP A 89 -7.07 16.42 -8.18
C ASP A 89 -5.79 17.27 -8.17
N PHE A 90 -4.62 16.62 -8.03
CA PHE A 90 -3.32 17.29 -8.12
C PHE A 90 -3.10 17.94 -9.48
N TYR A 91 -3.40 17.22 -10.56
CA TYR A 91 -3.28 17.73 -11.92
C TYR A 91 -4.17 18.96 -12.13
N THR A 92 -5.45 18.87 -11.74
CA THR A 92 -6.42 19.94 -11.92
C THR A 92 -6.04 21.17 -11.11
N LYS A 93 -5.53 20.99 -9.90
CA LYS A 93 -5.01 22.08 -9.06
C LYS A 93 -3.77 22.74 -9.66
N THR A 94 -2.90 21.96 -10.31
CA THR A 94 -1.61 22.42 -10.85
C THR A 94 -1.73 23.09 -12.22
N PHE A 95 -2.56 22.54 -13.10
CA PHE A 95 -2.69 22.99 -14.50
C PHE A 95 -4.02 23.70 -14.78
N HIS A 96 -4.91 23.81 -13.78
CA HIS A 96 -6.22 24.45 -13.89
C HIS A 96 -7.12 23.88 -15.00
N GLN A 97 -6.93 22.60 -15.34
CA GLN A 97 -7.68 21.89 -16.39
C GLN A 97 -7.83 20.40 -16.02
N THR A 98 -8.82 19.73 -16.59
CA THR A 98 -9.02 18.28 -16.41
C THR A 98 -8.19 17.49 -17.43
N PRO A 99 -7.58 16.35 -17.08
CA PRO A 99 -6.89 15.50 -18.04
C PRO A 99 -7.83 14.93 -19.10
N LEU A 100 -7.31 14.72 -20.31
CA LEU A 100 -8.12 14.26 -21.45
C LEU A 100 -8.51 12.77 -21.39
N ASN A 101 -7.89 11.98 -20.51
CA ASN A 101 -8.07 10.54 -20.40
C ASN A 101 -8.79 10.09 -19.13
N CYS A 102 -9.52 10.99 -18.48
CA CYS A 102 -10.37 10.68 -17.33
C CYS A 102 -11.84 10.63 -17.80
N HIS A 103 -12.52 9.52 -17.53
CA HIS A 103 -13.91 9.25 -17.94
C HIS A 103 -14.74 8.82 -16.74
#